data_AF-A0A950ZUX7-F1
#
_entry.id   AF-A0A950ZUX7-F1
#
_cell.length_a   1.000
_cell.length_b   1.000
_cell.length_c   1.000
_cell.angle_alpha   90.00
_cell.angle_beta   90.00
_cell.angle_gamma   90.00
#
_symmetry.space_group_name_H-M   'P 1'
#
loop_
_entity.id
_entity.type
_entity.pdbx_description
1 polymer ?
#
loop_
_entity_poly.entity_id
_entity_poly.type
_entity_poly.pdbx_seq_one_letter_code
_entity_poly.pdbx_strand_id
1 'polypeptide(L)'
;ESFTGRLRYSGASLGYQLASVIAGGPAPLIAAALYERYQTPYAIAGYIAVCAVLTLLAVALMTDYTGREIDEEKIAPAARAV
;
A
#
# COMPACT_ATOMS: atom_id res chain seq x y z
N GLU A 1 14.32 3.02 3.64
CA GLU A 1 13.50 4.19 3.25
C GLU A 1 13.33 4.16 1.75
N SER A 2 12.12 4.37 1.20
CA SER A 2 11.84 4.10 -0.23
C SER A 2 11.46 5.35 -1.05
N PHE A 3 11.43 6.54 -0.44
CA PHE A 3 11.02 7.79 -1.08
C PHE A 3 11.98 8.94 -0.75
N THR A 4 12.27 9.80 -1.74
CA THR A 4 13.10 11.01 -1.57
C THR A 4 12.44 12.00 -0.59
N GLY A 5 13.23 12.86 0.06
CA GLY A 5 12.78 13.74 1.14
C GLY A 5 11.53 14.58 0.83
N ARG A 6 11.35 15.04 -0.42
CA ARG A 6 10.18 15.82 -0.87
C ARG A 6 8.93 14.97 -1.12
N LEU A 7 9.08 13.69 -1.45
CA LEU A 7 7.97 12.79 -1.83
C LEU A 7 7.56 11.84 -0.71
N ARG A 8 8.35 11.72 0.37
CA ARG A 8 8.12 10.78 1.47
C ARG A 8 6.74 10.90 2.11
N TYR A 9 6.30 12.12 2.41
CA TYR A 9 4.99 12.34 3.05
C TYR A 9 3.82 12.23 2.05
N SER A 10 3.97 12.76 0.83
CA SER A 10 2.94 12.69 -0.20
C SER A 10 2.73 11.26 -0.71
N GLY A 11 3.81 10.51 -0.90
CA GLY A 11 3.79 9.11 -1.31
C GLY A 11 3.17 8.21 -0.25
N ALA A 12 3.55 8.38 1.03
CA ALA A 12 2.94 7.64 2.13
C ALA A 12 1.44 7.94 2.26
N SER A 13 1.03 9.21 2.20
CA SER A 13 -0.37 9.62 2.30
C SER A 13 -1.23 9.08 1.16
N LEU A 14 -0.73 9.14 -0.10
CA LEU A 14 -1.43 8.55 -1.24
C LEU A 14 -1.60 7.04 -1.08
N GLY A 15 -0.57 6.33 -0.61
CA GLY A 15 -0.67 4.90 -0.31
C GLY A 15 -1.76 4.60 0.72
N TYR A 16 -1.81 5.37 1.81
CA TYR A 16 -2.84 5.21 2.84
C TYR A 16 -4.25 5.53 2.34
N GLN A 17 -4.43 6.59 1.55
CA GLN A 17 -5.76 6.96 1.03
C GLN A 17 -6.27 5.92 0.03
N LEU A 18 -5.42 5.45 -0.88
CA LEU A 18 -5.79 4.41 -1.84
C LEU A 18 -6.10 3.08 -1.12
N ALA A 19 -5.28 2.69 -0.14
CA ALA A 19 -5.54 1.51 0.67
C ALA A 19 -6.86 1.63 1.45
N SER A 20 -7.15 2.80 2.03
CA SER A 20 -8.38 3.05 2.79
C SER A 20 -9.63 2.99 1.91
N VAL A 21 -9.60 3.57 0.71
CA VAL A 21 -10.74 3.54 -0.21
C VAL A 21 -11.07 2.11 -0.66
N ILE A 22 -10.04 1.31 -0.96
CA ILE A 22 -10.23 -0.07 -1.44
C ILE A 22 -10.55 -1.05 -0.31
N ALA A 23 -9.91 -0.90 0.85
CA ALA A 23 -10.09 -1.82 1.98
C ALA A 23 -11.21 -1.39 2.95
N GLY A 24 -11.55 -0.11 3.04
CA GLY A 24 -12.43 0.42 4.09
C GLY A 24 -13.90 0.06 3.92
N GLY A 25 -14.44 0.18 2.70
CA GLY A 25 -15.86 -0.09 2.41
C GLY A 25 -16.14 -1.49 1.87
N PRO A 26 -15.41 -1.95 0.83
CA PRO A 26 -15.69 -3.23 0.18
C PRO A 26 -15.36 -4.47 1.04
N ALA A 27 -14.33 -4.41 1.88
CA ALA A 27 -13.87 -5.58 2.65
C ALA A 27 -14.94 -6.15 3.60
N PRO A 28 -15.65 -5.35 4.43
CA PRO A 28 -16.71 -5.88 5.28
C PRO A 28 -17.92 -6.39 4.50
N LEU A 29 -18.24 -5.80 3.35
CA LEU A 29 -19.32 -6.30 2.46
C LEU A 29 -18.99 -7.67 1.89
N ILE A 30 -17.74 -7.87 1.43
CA ILE A 30 -17.27 -9.15 0.91
C ILE A 30 -17.28 -10.20 2.03
N ALA A 31 -16.80 -9.86 3.23
CA ALA A 31 -16.81 -10.76 4.37
C ALA A 31 -18.23 -11.17 4.78
N ALA A 32 -19.17 -10.22 4.80
CA ALA A 32 -20.58 -10.49 5.11
C ALA A 32 -21.24 -11.39 4.05
N ALA A 33 -21.03 -11.11 2.76
CA ALA A 33 -21.55 -11.94 1.67
C ALA A 33 -21.00 -13.37 1.70
N LEU A 34 -19.71 -13.51 2.07
CA LEU A 34 -19.08 -14.82 2.21
C LEU A 34 -19.65 -15.60 3.40
N TYR A 35 -19.90 -14.91 4.51
CA TYR A 35 -20.56 -15.51 5.68
C TYR A 35 -21.99 -15.91 5.39
N GLU A 36 -22.76 -15.09 4.67
CA GLU A 36 -24.14 -15.40 4.29
C GLU A 36 -24.22 -16.72 3.50
N ARG A 37 -23.28 -16.94 2.58
CA ARG A 37 -23.29 -18.10 1.68
C ARG A 37 -22.76 -19.39 2.30
N TYR A 38 -21.75 -19.30 3.15
CA TYR A 38 -21.11 -20.48 3.75
C TYR A 38 -21.59 -20.76 5.19
N GLN A 39 -22.20 -19.78 5.86
CA GLN A 39 -22.67 -19.85 7.25
C GLN A 39 -21.58 -20.33 8.23
N THR A 40 -20.30 -20.16 7.86
CA THR A 40 -19.15 -20.64 8.63
C THR A 40 -18.06 -19.57 8.71
N PRO A 41 -17.38 -19.42 9.87
CA PRO A 41 -16.30 -18.47 10.04
C PRO A 41 -15.04 -18.83 9.23
N TYR A 42 -14.89 -20.08 8.79
CA TYR A 42 -13.72 -20.52 8.02
C TYR A 42 -13.59 -19.80 6.68
N ALA A 43 -14.69 -19.39 6.05
CA ALA A 43 -14.65 -18.66 4.80
C ALA A 43 -14.05 -17.25 4.98
N ILE A 44 -14.39 -16.56 6.08
CA ILE A 44 -13.80 -15.27 6.46
C ILE A 44 -12.31 -15.44 6.77
N ALA A 45 -11.95 -16.49 7.51
CA ALA A 45 -10.55 -16.79 7.81
C ALA A 45 -9.73 -17.01 6.53
N GLY A 46 -10.29 -17.70 5.52
CA GLY A 46 -9.69 -17.85 4.20
C GLY A 46 -9.47 -16.51 3.48
N TYR A 47 -10.46 -15.62 3.51
CA TYR A 47 -10.31 -14.27 2.95
C TYR A 47 -9.18 -13.48 3.62
N ILE A 48 -9.12 -13.49 4.95
CA ILE A 48 -8.04 -12.83 5.71
C ILE A 48 -6.67 -13.45 5.40
N ALA A 49 -6.60 -14.79 5.30
CA ALA A 49 -5.36 -15.49 4.96
C ALA A 49 -4.85 -15.08 3.57
N VAL A 50 -5.74 -14.93 2.58
CA VAL A 50 -5.37 -14.42 1.25
C VAL A 50 -4.82 -12.99 1.34
N CYS A 51 -5.47 -12.09 2.08
CA CYS A 51 -4.97 -10.73 2.30
C CYS A 51 -3.59 -10.71 2.97
N ALA A 52 -3.35 -11.62 3.93
CA ALA A 52 -2.07 -11.75 4.59
C ALA A 52 -0.96 -12.20 3.61
N VAL A 53 -1.24 -13.20 2.77
CA VAL A 53 -0.30 -13.67 1.74
C VAL A 53 0.00 -12.55 0.74
N LEU A 54 -1.00 -11.78 0.30
CA LEU A 54 -0.80 -10.63 -0.58
C LEU A 54 0.11 -9.57 0.05
N THR A 55 -0.06 -9.32 1.36
CA THR A 55 0.78 -8.39 2.11
C THR A 55 2.22 -8.88 2.18
N LEU A 56 2.42 -10.17 2.48
CA LEU A 56 3.76 -10.78 2.52
C LEU A 56 4.44 -10.74 1.15
N LEU A 57 3.69 -11.02 0.06
CA LEU A 57 4.20 -10.90 -1.30
C LEU A 57 4.61 -9.46 -1.64
N ALA A 58 3.78 -8.48 -1.27
CA ALA A 58 4.10 -7.06 -1.48
C ALA A 58 5.37 -6.66 -0.73
N VAL A 59 5.54 -7.10 0.51
CA VAL A 59 6.75 -6.86 1.31
C VAL A 59 7.96 -7.59 0.71
N ALA A 60 7.80 -8.82 0.26
CA ALA A 60 8.89 -9.60 -0.35
C ALA A 60 9.37 -9.01 -1.68
N LEU A 61 8.47 -8.39 -2.44
CA LEU A 61 8.78 -7.66 -3.68
C LEU A 61 9.28 -6.24 -3.42
N MET A 62 9.16 -5.73 -2.20
CA MET A 62 9.62 -4.40 -1.86
C MET A 62 11.15 -4.38 -1.94
N THR A 63 11.68 -3.60 -2.88
CA THR A 63 13.11 -3.42 -3.06
C THR A 63 13.74 -2.87 -1.77
N ASP A 64 14.77 -3.56 -1.28
CA ASP A 64 15.54 -3.11 -0.13
C ASP A 64 16.48 -1.96 -0.54
N TYR A 65 16.28 -0.80 0.08
CA TYR A 65 17.10 0.40 -0.09
C TYR A 65 18.01 0.66 1.12
N THR A 66 18.15 -0.32 2.02
CA THR A 66 18.98 -0.18 3.23
C THR A 66 20.44 0.07 2.84
N GLY A 67 20.98 1.22 3.24
CA GLY A 67 22.39 1.59 3.00
C GLY A 67 22.69 2.26 1.65
N ARG A 68 21.68 2.60 0.84
CA ARG A 68 21.85 3.47 -0.34
C ARG A 68 21.36 4.88 -0.01
N GLU A 69 22.21 5.89 -0.19
CA GLU A 69 21.75 7.29 -0.20
C GLU A 69 20.72 7.42 -1.33
N ILE A 70 19.49 7.81 -0.97
CA ILE A 70 18.46 8.11 -1.97
C ILE A 70 18.84 9.47 -2.55
N ASP A 71 19.63 9.45 -3.62
CA ASP A 71 20.25 10.63 -4.23
C ASP A 71 19.26 11.79 -4.35
N GLU A 72 19.69 12.93 -3.84
CA GLU A 72 19.05 14.22 -4.01
C GLU A 72 19.01 14.53 -5.50
N GLU A 73 17.85 14.27 -6.11
CA GLU A 73 17.60 14.53 -7.53
C GLU A 73 18.01 15.98 -7.83
N LYS A 74 19.06 16.14 -8.66
CA LYS A 74 19.52 17.41 -9.22
C LYS A 74 18.36 18.05 -9.98
N ILE A 75 17.58 18.87 -9.29
CA ILE A 75 16.69 19.83 -9.94
C ILE A 75 17.61 20.82 -10.64
N ALA A 76 17.66 20.73 -11.98
CA ALA A 76 18.30 21.76 -12.80
C ALA A 76 17.80 23.15 -12.33
N PRO A 77 18.70 24.13 -12.15
CA PRO A 77 18.33 25.42 -11.58
C PRO A 77 17.17 25.98 -12.38
N ALA A 78 16.09 26.36 -11.67
CA ALA A 78 14.93 27.01 -12.25
C ALA A 78 15.41 28.07 -13.22
N ALA A 79 15.18 27.80 -14.51
CA ALA A 79 15.51 28.73 -15.57
C ALA A 79 14.83 30.05 -15.22
N ARG A 80 15.66 31.07 -15.01
CA ARG A 80 15.27 32.47 -15.05
C ARG A 80 14.31 32.66 -16.22
N ALA A 81 13.07 33.04 -15.93
CA ALA A 81 12.18 33.64 -16.90
C ALA A 81 11.22 34.59 -16.17
N VAL A 82 11.73 35.81 -16.06
CA VAL A 82 11.02 37.11 -15.99
C VAL A 82 10.33 37.44 -14.67
#